data_AF-A0A927UL99-F1
#
_entry.id   AF-A0A927UL99-F1
#
_cell.length_a   1.000
_cell.length_b   1.000
_cell.length_c   1.000
_cell.angle_alpha   90.00
_cell.angle_beta   90.00
_cell.angle_gamma   90.00
#
_symmetry.space_group_name_H-M   'P 1'
#
loop_
_entity.id
_entity.type
_entity.pdbx_description
1 polymer ?
#
loop_
_entity_poly.entity_id
_entity_poly.type
_entity_poly.pdbx_seq_one_letter_code
_entity_poly.pdbx_strand_id
1 'polypeptide(L)'
;MTKDAKRYYSDIKTLIPSKGKYERDLLKKTKARIIELDNTHENITCTTLEEILGSPTDLINEYYANVDTTYLLKRLRTTNVIRRIIYIILILAVSAFVIKTGLNIISYIEAKDAYIHREIIIIE
;
A
#
# COMPACT_ATOMS: atom_id res chain seq x y z
N MET A 1 -13.34 22.89 10.62
CA MET A 1 -13.47 21.54 11.19
C MET A 1 -13.18 21.60 12.67
N THR A 2 -14.23 21.52 13.47
CA THR A 2 -14.20 21.28 14.92
C THR A 2 -13.50 19.96 15.29
N LYS A 3 -13.17 19.78 16.57
CA LYS A 3 -12.50 18.58 17.09
C LYS A 3 -13.32 17.31 16.82
N ASP A 4 -14.65 17.41 16.94
CA ASP A 4 -15.56 16.29 16.73
C ASP A 4 -15.72 15.94 15.25
N ALA A 5 -15.84 16.95 14.36
CA ALA A 5 -15.83 16.72 12.91
C ALA A 5 -14.54 16.03 12.43
N LYS A 6 -13.39 16.38 13.04
CA LYS A 6 -12.11 15.75 12.74
C LYS A 6 -12.07 14.30 13.24
N ARG A 7 -12.65 14.01 14.40
CA ARG A 7 -12.73 12.66 14.97
C ARG A 7 -13.57 11.75 14.08
N TYR A 8 -14.79 12.17 13.75
CA TYR A 8 -15.70 11.42 12.86
C TYR A 8 -15.04 11.11 11.50
N TYR A 9 -14.38 12.09 10.87
CA TYR A 9 -13.65 11.86 9.61
C TYR A 9 -12.47 10.88 9.76
N SER A 10 -11.80 10.90 10.92
CA SER A 10 -10.70 9.98 11.22
C SER A 10 -11.20 8.53 11.35
N ASP A 11 -12.36 8.35 11.95
CA ASP A 11 -12.97 7.03 12.14
C ASP A 11 -13.33 6.41 10.78
N ILE A 12 -13.99 7.18 9.90
CA ILE A 12 -14.25 6.76 8.50
C ILE A 12 -12.95 6.34 7.79
N LYS A 13 -11.89 7.15 7.91
CA LYS A 13 -10.62 6.87 7.25
C LYS A 13 -9.96 5.57 7.74
N THR A 14 -10.23 5.17 8.98
CA THR A 14 -9.66 3.98 9.61
C THR A 14 -10.43 2.72 9.21
N LEU A 15 -11.75 2.83 9.01
CA LEU A 15 -12.62 1.74 8.57
C LEU A 15 -12.39 1.33 7.11
N ILE A 16 -11.81 2.20 6.29
CA ILE A 16 -11.57 1.90 4.87
C ILE A 16 -10.38 0.94 4.71
N PRO A 17 -10.58 -0.26 4.12
CA PRO A 17 -9.53 -1.26 3.96
C PRO A 17 -8.43 -0.86 2.97
N SER A 18 -8.72 0.02 1.99
CA SER A 18 -7.68 0.53 1.07
C SER A 18 -8.04 1.90 0.50
N LYS A 19 -7.05 2.80 0.37
CA LYS A 19 -7.24 4.16 -0.16
C LYS A 19 -7.06 4.22 -1.67
N GLY A 20 -7.78 3.36 -2.40
CA GLY A 20 -7.81 3.35 -3.86
C GLY A 20 -8.44 4.61 -4.44
N LYS A 21 -8.51 4.73 -5.77
CA LYS A 21 -9.05 5.92 -6.46
C LYS A 21 -10.49 6.22 -6.03
N TYR A 22 -11.31 5.19 -5.88
CA TYR A 22 -12.74 5.31 -5.56
C TYR A 22 -12.95 5.62 -4.08
N GLU A 23 -12.20 4.99 -3.19
CA GLU A 23 -12.27 5.24 -1.75
C GLU A 23 -11.74 6.65 -1.41
N ARG A 24 -10.77 7.16 -2.18
CA ARG A 24 -10.32 8.55 -2.09
C ARG A 24 -11.40 9.54 -2.54
N ASP A 25 -12.21 9.17 -3.53
CA ASP A 25 -13.34 10.00 -3.98
C ASP A 25 -14.44 10.05 -2.92
N LEU A 26 -14.80 8.89 -2.35
CA LEU A 26 -15.70 8.81 -1.20
C LEU A 26 -15.23 9.70 -0.05
N LEU A 27 -13.97 9.54 0.39
CA LEU A 27 -13.40 10.34 1.47
C LEU A 27 -13.46 11.84 1.18
N LYS A 28 -13.21 12.26 -0.06
CA LYS A 28 -13.30 13.67 -0.46
C LYS A 28 -14.74 14.19 -0.36
N LYS A 29 -15.70 13.43 -0.90
CA LYS A 29 -17.12 13.78 -0.85
C LYS A 29 -17.63 13.88 0.58
N THR A 30 -17.32 12.89 1.42
CA THR A 30 -17.71 12.90 2.83
C THR A 30 -17.03 14.04 3.59
N LYS A 31 -15.75 14.32 3.33
CA LYS A 31 -15.06 15.47 3.92
C LYS A 31 -15.71 16.79 3.54
N ALA A 32 -16.10 16.98 2.28
CA ALA A 32 -16.76 18.19 1.82
C ALA A 32 -18.11 18.39 2.56
N ARG A 33 -18.92 17.33 2.65
CA ARG A 33 -20.19 17.36 3.41
C ARG A 33 -19.97 17.70 4.90
N ILE A 34 -18.97 17.11 5.54
CA ILE A 34 -18.65 17.41 6.94
C ILE A 34 -18.26 18.89 7.10
N ILE A 35 -17.50 19.46 6.15
CA ILE A 35 -17.11 20.88 6.18
C ILE A 35 -18.33 21.79 5.97
N GLU A 36 -19.22 21.46 5.04
CA GLU A 36 -20.46 22.21 4.81
C GLU A 36 -21.33 22.23 6.08
N LEU A 37 -21.47 21.08 6.73
CA LEU A 37 -22.21 20.96 7.98
C LEU A 37 -21.54 21.80 9.08
N ASP A 38 -20.23 21.66 9.28
CA ASP A 38 -19.42 22.39 10.29
C ASP A 38 -19.48 23.91 10.11
N ASN A 39 -19.66 24.40 8.88
CA ASN A 39 -19.85 25.83 8.60
C ASN A 39 -21.29 26.30 8.79
N THR A 40 -22.28 25.40 8.70
CA THR A 40 -23.71 25.74 8.77
C THR A 40 -24.24 25.72 10.20
N HIS A 41 -23.65 24.90 11.08
CA HIS A 41 -24.07 24.74 12.47
C HIS A 41 -22.98 25.22 13.43
N GLU A 42 -23.31 26.16 14.32
CA GLU A 42 -22.35 26.84 15.21
C GLU A 42 -21.76 25.95 16.33
N ASN A 43 -22.17 24.68 16.43
CA ASN A 43 -21.60 23.71 17.38
C ASN A 43 -21.90 22.27 16.95
N ILE A 44 -21.22 21.77 15.93
CA ILE A 44 -21.39 20.37 15.50
C ILE A 44 -20.71 19.41 16.46
N THR A 45 -21.51 18.48 16.99
CA THR A 45 -21.05 17.36 17.80
C THR A 45 -20.99 16.09 16.96
N CYS A 46 -20.18 15.12 17.39
CA CYS A 46 -20.04 13.82 16.71
C CYS A 46 -21.38 13.09 16.56
N THR A 47 -22.26 13.20 17.55
CA THR A 47 -23.62 12.62 17.54
C THR A 47 -24.50 13.22 16.45
N THR A 48 -24.46 14.54 16.27
CA THR A 48 -25.22 15.23 15.20
C THR A 48 -24.72 14.82 13.80
N LEU A 49 -23.41 14.60 13.66
CA LEU A 49 -22.84 14.07 12.41
C LEU A 49 -23.30 12.63 12.15
N GLU A 50 -23.39 11.80 13.20
CA GLU A 50 -23.91 10.44 13.09
C GLU A 50 -25.40 10.38 12.74
N GLU A 51 -26.22 11.33 13.23
CA GLU A 51 -27.64 11.43 12.85
C GLU A 51 -27.82 11.84 11.38
N ILE A 52 -26.99 12.76 10.88
CA ILE A 52 -27.15 13.32 9.52
C ILE A 52 -26.49 12.43 8.46
N LEU A 53 -25.30 11.89 8.76
CA LEU A 53 -24.48 11.12 7.80
C LEU A 53 -24.51 9.61 8.07
N GLY A 54 -25.12 9.17 9.18
CA GLY A 54 -25.02 7.80 9.67
C GLY A 54 -23.75 7.56 10.47
N SER A 55 -23.69 6.43 11.18
CA SER A 55 -22.46 5.97 11.82
C SER A 55 -21.35 5.81 10.78
N PRO A 56 -20.08 6.08 11.11
CA PRO A 56 -18.95 5.82 10.20
C PRO A 56 -18.96 4.40 9.62
N THR A 57 -19.44 3.42 10.39
CA THR A 57 -19.56 2.02 9.96
C THR A 57 -20.68 1.83 8.95
N ASP A 58 -21.86 2.40 9.21
CA ASP A 58 -23.02 2.28 8.33
C ASP A 58 -22.76 2.96 6.99
N LEU A 59 -22.16 4.15 7.00
CA LEU A 59 -21.80 4.89 5.80
C LEU A 59 -20.82 4.09 4.91
N ILE A 60 -19.87 3.38 5.51
CA ILE A 60 -18.93 2.52 4.78
C ILE A 60 -19.60 1.24 4.27
N ASN A 61 -20.47 0.63 5.08
CA ASN A 61 -21.23 -0.57 4.68
C ASN A 61 -22.17 -0.26 3.52
N GLU A 62 -22.92 0.83 3.60
CA GLU A 62 -23.80 1.30 2.54
C GLU A 62 -23.00 1.60 1.26
N TYR A 63 -21.84 2.24 1.38
CA TYR A 63 -20.96 2.48 0.23
C TYR A 63 -20.57 1.17 -0.47
N TYR A 64 -20.11 0.15 0.27
CA TYR A 64 -19.70 -1.12 -0.33
C TYR A 64 -20.87 -2.00 -0.79
N ALA A 65 -22.05 -1.87 -0.16
CA ALA A 65 -23.27 -2.56 -0.59
C ALA A 65 -23.78 -2.01 -1.93
N ASN A 66 -23.64 -0.69 -2.15
CA ASN A 66 -24.09 -0.02 -3.37
C ASN A 66 -22.99 0.10 -4.45
N VAL A 67 -21.75 -0.29 -4.15
CA VAL A 67 -20.67 -0.26 -5.14
C VAL A 67 -20.86 -1.37 -6.16
N ASP A 68 -20.59 -1.07 -7.42
CA ASP A 68 -20.74 -2.06 -8.50
C ASP A 68 -19.82 -3.27 -8.25
N THR A 69 -20.42 -4.46 -8.34
CA THR A 69 -19.73 -5.76 -8.33
C THR A 69 -18.54 -5.79 -9.30
N THR A 70 -18.62 -5.13 -10.46
CA THR A 70 -17.52 -5.08 -11.43
C THR A 70 -16.27 -4.42 -10.84
N TYR A 71 -16.44 -3.37 -10.04
CA TYR A 71 -15.36 -2.69 -9.34
C TYR A 71 -14.73 -3.61 -8.28
N LEU A 72 -15.55 -4.30 -7.49
CA LEU A 72 -15.08 -5.26 -6.48
C LEU A 72 -14.28 -6.40 -7.14
N LEU A 73 -14.78 -6.96 -8.24
CA LEU A 73 -14.08 -8.01 -9.00
C LEU A 73 -12.76 -7.50 -9.59
N LYS A 74 -12.74 -6.29 -10.15
CA LYS A 74 -11.52 -5.66 -10.69
C LYS A 74 -10.49 -5.45 -9.59
N ARG A 75 -10.92 -5.01 -8.40
CA ARG A 75 -10.05 -4.86 -7.23
C ARG A 75 -9.45 -6.19 -6.81
N LEU A 76 -10.28 -7.25 -6.71
CA LEU A 76 -9.83 -8.60 -6.35
C LEU A 76 -8.79 -9.15 -7.34
N ARG A 77 -9.04 -8.99 -8.65
CA ARG A 77 -8.08 -9.37 -9.70
C ARG A 77 -6.77 -8.57 -9.59
N THR A 78 -6.86 -7.26 -9.35
CA THR A 78 -5.69 -6.39 -9.24
C THR A 78 -4.78 -6.78 -8.08
N THR A 79 -5.34 -7.12 -6.92
CA THR A 79 -4.55 -7.60 -5.77
C THR A 79 -3.78 -8.89 -6.10
N ASN A 80 -4.40 -9.82 -6.82
CA ASN A 80 -3.74 -11.05 -7.25
C ASN A 80 -2.61 -10.78 -8.26
N VAL A 81 -2.81 -9.85 -9.18
CA VAL A 81 -1.77 -9.43 -10.15
C VAL A 81 -0.59 -8.77 -9.44
N ILE A 82 -0.85 -7.84 -8.51
CA ILE A 82 0.21 -7.19 -7.72
C ILE A 82 1.03 -8.23 -6.94
N ARG A 83 0.35 -9.20 -6.30
CA ARG A 83 1.03 -10.26 -5.57
C ARG A 83 1.94 -11.10 -6.49
N ARG A 84 1.49 -11.42 -7.70
CA ARG A 84 2.33 -12.11 -8.70
C ARG A 84 3.55 -11.29 -9.10
N ILE A 85 3.39 -9.98 -9.34
CA ILE A 85 4.51 -9.09 -9.70
C ILE A 85 5.55 -9.06 -8.59
N ILE A 86 5.13 -8.99 -7.33
CA ILE A 86 6.04 -9.03 -6.18
C ILE A 86 6.85 -10.34 -6.17
N TYR A 87 6.21 -11.48 -6.39
CA TYR A 87 6.94 -12.76 -6.47
C TYR A 87 7.96 -12.78 -7.62
N ILE A 88 7.60 -12.25 -8.79
CA ILE A 88 8.53 -12.17 -9.93
C ILE A 88 9.75 -11.29 -9.57
N ILE A 89 9.53 -10.13 -8.95
CA ILE A 89 10.61 -9.24 -8.52
C ILE A 89 11.53 -9.93 -7.51
N LEU A 90 10.96 -10.66 -6.54
CA LEU A 90 11.74 -11.41 -5.55
C LEU A 90 12.60 -12.49 -6.21
N ILE A 91 12.04 -13.25 -7.15
CA ILE A 91 12.79 -14.28 -7.89
C ILE A 91 13.93 -13.63 -8.68
N LEU A 92 13.67 -12.51 -9.37
CA LEU A 92 14.70 -11.80 -10.12
C LEU A 92 15.80 -11.27 -9.20
N ALA A 93 15.45 -10.70 -8.05
CA ALA A 93 16.43 -10.22 -7.07
C ALA A 93 17.31 -11.35 -6.54
N VAL A 94 16.72 -12.50 -6.20
CA VAL A 94 17.47 -13.69 -5.77
C VAL A 94 18.38 -14.19 -6.89
N SER A 95 17.88 -14.29 -8.13
CA SER A 95 18.71 -14.74 -9.26
C SER A 95 19.89 -13.80 -9.52
N ALA A 96 19.68 -12.49 -9.45
CA ALA A 96 20.74 -11.50 -9.63
C ALA A 96 21.81 -11.61 -8.52
N PHE A 97 21.36 -11.85 -7.28
CA PHE A 97 22.26 -12.07 -6.16
C PHE A 97 23.12 -13.33 -6.35
N VAL A 98 22.51 -14.44 -6.77
CA VAL A 98 23.22 -15.70 -7.04
C VAL A 98 24.25 -15.51 -8.15
N ILE A 99 23.88 -14.88 -9.26
CA ILE A 99 24.79 -14.62 -10.39
C ILE A 99 25.97 -13.76 -9.94
N LYS A 100 25.71 -12.65 -9.24
CA LYS A 100 26.76 -11.75 -8.75
C LYS A 100 27.75 -12.47 -7.83
N THR A 101 27.23 -13.28 -6.91
CA THR A 101 28.08 -14.01 -5.95
C THR A 101 28.88 -15.09 -6.68
N GLY A 102 28.28 -15.79 -7.64
CA GLY A 102 28.97 -16.77 -8.48
C GLY A 102 30.13 -16.17 -9.27
N LEU A 103 29.92 -15.03 -9.94
CA LEU A 103 31.00 -14.33 -10.65
C LEU A 103 32.14 -13.92 -9.71
N ASN A 104 31.82 -13.42 -8.52
CA ASN A 104 32.82 -13.02 -7.54
C ASN A 104 33.69 -14.20 -7.09
N ILE A 105 33.08 -15.38 -6.89
CA ILE A 105 33.79 -16.61 -6.54
C ILE A 105 34.71 -17.07 -7.68
N ILE A 106 34.26 -17.02 -8.93
CA ILE A 106 35.09 -17.39 -10.10
C ILE A 106 36.31 -16.48 -10.16
N SER A 107 36.12 -15.16 -10.07
CA SER A 107 37.23 -14.20 -10.06
C SER A 107 38.19 -14.41 -8.88
N TYR A 108 37.68 -14.84 -7.72
CA TYR A 108 38.50 -15.18 -6.58
C TYR A 108 39.38 -16.42 -6.84
N ILE A 109 38.83 -17.45 -7.49
CA ILE A 109 39.58 -18.67 -7.84
C ILE A 109 40.68 -18.33 -8.85
N GLU A 110 40.37 -17.56 -9.89
CA GLU A 110 41.36 -17.15 -10.91
C GLU A 110 42.51 -16.34 -10.30
N ALA A 111 42.21 -15.41 -9.39
CA ALA A 111 43.24 -14.63 -8.70
C ALA A 111 44.15 -15.51 -7.81
N LYS A 112 43.58 -16.53 -7.17
CA LYS A 112 44.33 -17.48 -6.34
C LYS A 112 45.23 -18.38 -7.19
N ASP A 113 44.73 -18.86 -8.33
CA ASP A 113 45.50 -19.70 -9.25
C ASP A 113 46.71 -18.95 -9.84
N ALA A 114 46.51 -17.68 -10.23
CA ALA A 114 47.58 -16.80 -10.68
C ALA A 114 48.65 -16.55 -9.59
N TYR A 115 48.24 -16.43 -8.33
CA TYR A 115 49.17 -16.28 -7.20
C TYR A 115 50.04 -17.53 -6.99
N ILE A 116 49.43 -18.71 -7.01
CA ILE A 116 50.15 -19.99 -6.84
C ILE A 116 51.15 -20.20 -7.98
N HIS A 117 50.75 -19.95 -9.22
CA HIS A 117 51.65 -20.08 -10.38
C HIS A 117 52.88 -19.16 -10.27
N ARG A 118 52.69 -17.94 -9.77
CA ARG A 118 53.80 -17.00 -9.53
C ARG A 118 54.77 -17.50 -8.46
N GLU A 119 54.29 -18.09 -7.37
CA GLU A 119 55.17 -18.64 -6.33
C GLU A 119 55.99 -19.84 -6.84
N ILE A 120 55.39 -20.71 -7.66
CA ILE A 120 56.10 -21.87 -8.24
C ILE A 120 57.29 -21.43 -9.11
N ILE A 121 57.10 -20.43 -9.97
CA ILE A 121 58.17 -19.90 -10.85
C ILE A 121 59.35 -19.30 -10.06
N ILE A 122 59.11 -18.79 -8.85
CA ILE A 122 60.17 -18.13 -8.04
C ILE A 122 61.06 -19.16 -7.32
N ILE A 123 60.59 -20.40 -7.14
CA ILE A 123 61.30 -21.45 -6.39
C ILE A 123 62.19 -22.32 -7.29
N GLU A 124 61.94 -22.33 -8.61
CA GLU A 124 62.71 -23.03 -9.65
C GLU A 124 63.91 -22.18 -10.15
#